data_AF-A0A662YJV7-F1
#
_entry.id   AF-A0A662YJV7-F1
#
_cell.length_a   1.000
_cell.length_b   1.000
_cell.length_c   1.000
_cell.angle_alpha   90.00
_cell.angle_beta   90.00
_cell.angle_gamma   90.00
#
_symmetry.space_group_name_H-M   'P 1'
#
loop_
_entity.id
_entity.type
_entity.pdbx_description
1 polymer ?
#
loop_
_entity_poly.entity_id
_entity_poly.type
_entity_poly.pdbx_seq_one_letter_code
_entity_poly.pdbx_strand_id
1 'polypeptide(L)'
;MKNLKTAQKKPWFYYGSGRNPQQCTVVQALHVTDTWPMLRTACYCRKLEFNSSPCMRIKAHEHRLYQTLEKIQYWSNNQLERLALPELGVSDVHVKMLAAPVNPSDINMVQGTYAILPELPAVGGNEGVGQVLKVGSQVTSLRAGDWVIPQDAGLGTWRTEAVLNEGTLAAVPSGVPLLCAASLSVNPCTAFRMLSDFEILQPGTVPDIRSLLTGEEGGDCVIQNAANSGVGQAVIQIAATRGIHTINIVRDRPDLHKLTERLKSLGADHVITEDTLRKPEMKELFKKVPRPRLALNCVGGKSATELLRHLHALIFKDVKLRGFWVTQWKRDHAHDRQKVQAMISALCQLFLQGKLSAPASTEVPFRDYQTAVQDSMKPFVSAKQILVM
;
A
#
# COMPACT_ATOMS: atom_id res chain seq x y z
N MET A 1 -5.90 54.79 34.21
CA MET A 1 -6.73 53.73 33.58
C MET A 1 -6.67 53.94 32.07
N LYS A 2 -5.88 53.12 31.36
CA LYS A 2 -5.65 53.22 29.91
C LYS A 2 -6.02 51.90 29.24
N ASN A 3 -6.80 52.04 28.17
CA ASN A 3 -7.30 51.07 27.20
C ASN A 3 -6.41 49.85 26.92
N LEU A 4 -6.96 48.66 27.16
CA LEU A 4 -6.47 47.40 26.58
C LEU A 4 -7.18 47.15 25.24
N LYS A 5 -6.47 47.36 24.13
CA LYS A 5 -6.84 46.84 22.81
C LYS A 5 -6.54 45.34 22.79
N THR A 6 -7.57 44.49 22.79
CA THR A 6 -7.44 43.08 22.44
C THR A 6 -7.47 42.94 20.92
N ALA A 7 -6.31 42.64 20.33
CA ALA A 7 -6.20 42.26 18.93
C ALA A 7 -6.83 40.87 18.73
N GLN A 8 -7.92 40.81 17.95
CA GLN A 8 -8.43 39.55 17.41
C GLN A 8 -7.36 38.92 16.51
N LYS A 9 -6.76 37.81 16.95
CA LYS A 9 -5.96 36.94 16.09
C LYS A 9 -6.93 36.14 15.20
N LYS A 10 -6.98 36.51 13.91
CA LYS A 10 -7.52 35.65 12.85
C LYS A 10 -6.74 34.33 12.83
N PRO A 11 -7.39 33.15 12.77
CA PRO A 11 -6.69 31.91 12.51
C PRO A 11 -6.13 31.94 11.09
N TRP A 12 -4.83 31.73 10.97
CA TRP A 12 -4.13 31.56 9.70
C TRP A 12 -4.55 30.22 9.09
N PHE A 13 -5.36 30.26 8.03
CA PHE A 13 -5.55 29.11 7.14
C PHE A 13 -4.32 29.03 6.23
N TYR A 14 -3.41 28.09 6.49
CA TYR A 14 -2.35 27.77 5.55
C TYR A 14 -2.92 26.81 4.49
N TYR A 15 -3.40 27.36 3.38
CA TYR A 15 -3.61 26.60 2.15
C TYR A 15 -2.23 26.31 1.54
N GLY A 16 -1.69 25.13 1.83
CA GLY A 16 -0.55 24.59 1.09
C GLY A 16 -1.01 24.08 -0.27
N SER A 17 -1.23 24.98 -1.23
CA SER A 17 -1.28 24.64 -2.65
C SER A 17 0.12 24.26 -3.12
N GLY A 18 0.42 22.97 -3.29
CA GLY A 18 1.71 22.57 -3.85
C GLY A 18 2.17 21.12 -3.65
N ARG A 19 1.32 20.18 -3.22
CA ARG A 19 1.71 18.75 -3.16
C ARG A 19 0.99 17.95 -4.23
N ASN A 20 1.77 17.17 -4.98
CA ASN A 20 1.29 16.22 -5.97
C ASN A 20 0.43 15.15 -5.25
N PRO A 21 -0.88 15.02 -5.53
CA PRO A 21 -1.76 14.07 -4.82
C PRO A 21 -1.43 12.59 -5.06
N GLN A 22 -0.45 12.28 -5.91
CA GLN A 22 -0.25 10.98 -6.55
C GLN A 22 0.59 9.97 -5.76
N GLN A 23 0.98 10.29 -4.52
CA GLN A 23 1.91 9.47 -3.74
C GLN A 23 1.31 8.85 -2.47
N CYS A 24 0.04 9.07 -2.12
CA CYS A 24 -0.52 8.40 -0.94
C CYS A 24 -0.90 6.94 -1.21
N THR A 25 -0.07 5.99 -0.74
CA THR A 25 -0.49 4.60 -0.44
C THR A 25 -1.38 4.54 0.81
N VAL A 26 -1.64 5.69 1.44
CA VAL A 26 -2.59 5.84 2.52
C VAL A 26 -3.95 6.13 1.89
N VAL A 27 -4.88 5.18 2.02
CA VAL A 27 -6.32 5.45 1.84
C VAL A 27 -6.70 6.42 2.96
N GLN A 28 -6.67 7.72 2.64
CA GLN A 28 -6.95 8.77 3.60
C GLN A 28 -8.45 8.88 3.84
N ALA A 29 -8.83 8.81 5.10
CA ALA A 29 -9.97 9.52 5.63
C ALA A 29 -9.57 10.11 6.99
N LEU A 30 -9.77 11.42 7.15
CA LEU A 30 -9.39 12.17 8.34
C LEU A 30 -10.38 11.89 9.46
N HIS A 31 -9.89 11.48 10.63
CA HIS A 31 -10.66 11.52 11.87
C HIS A 31 -9.93 12.41 12.89
N VAL A 32 -10.67 13.37 13.44
CA VAL A 32 -10.37 14.02 14.71
C VAL A 32 -11.35 13.44 15.72
N THR A 33 -10.84 12.80 16.75
CA THR A 33 -11.57 12.59 18.00
C THR A 33 -10.69 12.98 19.17
N ASP A 34 -11.26 13.82 20.02
CA ASP A 34 -10.71 14.28 21.29
C ASP A 34 -10.57 13.11 22.27
N THR A 35 -9.35 12.84 22.70
CA THR A 35 -8.94 12.66 24.11
C THR A 35 -7.44 12.36 24.15
N TRP A 36 -6.64 13.31 24.63
CA TRP A 36 -5.23 13.11 25.01
C TRP A 36 -5.04 13.55 26.46
N PRO A 37 -4.42 12.75 27.34
CA PRO A 37 -3.85 13.25 28.57
C PRO A 37 -2.57 14.04 28.24
N MET A 38 -2.45 15.24 28.82
CA MET A 38 -1.27 16.10 28.69
C MET A 38 0.02 15.38 29.15
N LEU A 39 0.96 15.21 28.24
CA LEU A 39 2.38 15.14 28.57
C LEU A 39 3.07 16.35 27.93
N ARG A 40 3.39 17.33 28.77
CA ARG A 40 4.17 18.51 28.41
C ARG A 40 5.62 18.08 28.25
N THR A 41 6.19 18.24 27.06
CA THR A 41 7.64 18.24 26.89
C THR A 41 8.08 19.66 26.58
N ALA A 42 8.76 20.27 27.55
CA ALA A 42 9.33 21.60 27.47
C ALA A 42 10.46 21.63 26.44
N CYS A 43 10.44 22.65 25.60
CA CYS A 43 11.54 22.99 24.70
C CYS A 43 12.71 23.50 25.54
N TYR A 44 13.77 22.71 25.71
CA TYR A 44 15.03 23.15 26.31
C TYR A 44 16.07 23.37 25.21
N CYS A 45 16.24 24.63 24.79
CA CYS A 45 17.50 25.07 24.20
C CYS A 45 18.55 25.14 25.32
N ARG A 46 19.60 24.32 25.24
CA ARG A 46 20.87 24.58 25.94
C ARG A 46 22.00 24.64 24.93
N LYS A 47 22.60 25.82 24.81
CA LYS A 47 24.03 26.00 24.50
C LYS A 47 24.84 25.35 25.62
N LEU A 48 25.95 24.69 25.30
CA LEU A 48 27.13 24.57 26.18
C LEU A 48 28.38 24.29 25.33
N GLU A 49 29.49 24.89 25.78
CA GLU A 49 30.77 25.13 25.10
C GLU A 49 31.80 24.00 25.23
N PHE A 50 32.93 24.18 24.55
CA PHE A 50 34.09 23.29 24.39
C PHE A 50 35.07 23.27 25.59
N ASN A 51 35.61 22.08 25.90
CA ASN A 51 37.02 21.68 26.18
C ASN A 51 36.99 20.30 26.88
N SER A 52 37.89 19.32 26.71
CA SER A 52 39.21 19.19 26.05
C SER A 52 39.52 17.68 25.88
N SER A 53 39.90 17.26 24.66
CA SER A 53 40.73 16.11 24.16
C SER A 53 40.78 14.72 24.86
N PRO A 54 41.14 13.61 24.16
CA PRO A 54 41.14 13.35 22.71
C PRO A 54 40.50 11.99 22.31
N CYS A 55 39.64 11.96 21.30
CA CYS A 55 39.50 10.81 20.39
C CYS A 55 38.82 11.30 19.10
N MET A 56 39.54 11.25 17.98
CA MET A 56 39.25 11.99 16.75
C MET A 56 37.92 11.62 16.10
N ARG A 57 37.14 12.65 15.72
CA ARG A 57 36.01 12.65 14.78
C ARG A 57 36.34 13.64 13.66
N ILE A 58 35.91 13.38 12.42
CA ILE A 58 36.17 14.29 11.27
C ILE A 58 34.85 14.78 10.65
N LYS A 59 34.78 16.11 10.49
CA LYS A 59 33.90 16.89 9.60
C LYS A 59 34.59 17.11 8.23
N ALA A 60 33.81 17.33 7.18
CA ALA A 60 34.24 17.57 5.79
C ALA A 60 34.88 18.96 5.56
N HIS A 61 35.88 19.06 4.65
CA HIS A 61 35.91 19.91 3.44
C HIS A 61 37.23 19.81 2.62
N GLU A 62 37.06 19.90 1.28
CA GLU A 62 37.96 20.31 0.17
C GLU A 62 39.22 19.52 -0.29
N HIS A 63 39.43 19.60 -1.62
CA HIS A 63 40.31 18.84 -2.52
C HIS A 63 41.75 19.40 -2.65
N ARG A 64 42.78 18.55 -2.55
CA ARG A 64 43.76 18.21 -3.63
C ARG A 64 44.91 17.28 -3.14
N LEU A 65 44.86 16.04 -3.65
CA LEU A 65 45.92 15.14 -4.15
C LEU A 65 47.28 15.01 -3.42
N TYR A 66 47.59 13.80 -2.91
CA TYR A 66 48.64 12.91 -3.45
C TYR A 66 48.34 11.42 -3.14
N GLN A 67 48.09 10.67 -4.23
CA GLN A 67 48.29 9.24 -4.54
C GLN A 67 48.57 8.21 -3.42
N THR A 68 47.62 7.31 -3.14
CA THR A 68 47.67 5.84 -3.44
C THR A 68 46.38 5.15 -2.95
N LEU A 69 45.85 4.23 -3.76
CA LEU A 69 44.65 3.39 -3.56
C LEU A 69 43.29 4.10 -3.69
N GLU A 70 42.63 3.83 -4.82
CA GLU A 70 41.46 4.55 -5.33
C GLU A 70 40.12 4.13 -4.70
N LYS A 71 39.45 5.15 -4.15
CA LYS A 71 38.02 5.51 -4.26
C LYS A 71 36.98 4.68 -3.48
N ILE A 72 36.61 5.23 -2.31
CA ILE A 72 35.39 4.95 -1.53
C ILE A 72 34.48 6.19 -1.60
N GLN A 73 33.15 6.04 -1.77
CA GLN A 73 32.20 7.16 -1.72
C GLN A 73 30.85 6.78 -1.05
N TYR A 74 30.25 7.74 -0.31
CA TYR A 74 28.96 7.64 0.38
C TYR A 74 27.86 8.50 -0.27
N TRP A 75 26.62 7.96 -0.23
CA TRP A 75 25.26 8.56 -0.26
C TRP A 75 25.02 9.91 -0.95
N SER A 76 25.29 9.89 -2.26
CA SER A 76 24.37 10.35 -3.31
C SER A 76 24.18 9.17 -4.29
N ASN A 77 23.01 9.01 -4.92
CA ASN A 77 22.77 8.16 -6.11
C ASN A 77 22.14 6.75 -5.98
N ASN A 78 21.51 6.36 -4.86
CA ASN A 78 20.56 5.23 -4.86
C ASN A 78 21.16 3.94 -5.49
N GLN A 79 22.33 3.46 -5.05
CA GLN A 79 23.16 2.48 -5.78
C GLN A 79 22.97 1.03 -5.34
N LEU A 80 23.26 0.09 -6.25
CA LEU A 80 23.38 -1.34 -5.95
C LEU A 80 24.69 -1.60 -5.18
N GLU A 81 24.59 -2.14 -3.96
CA GLU A 81 25.73 -2.45 -3.10
C GLU A 81 25.88 -3.96 -2.88
N ARG A 82 27.12 -4.42 -2.67
CA ARG A 82 27.38 -5.80 -2.21
C ARG A 82 27.43 -5.80 -0.69
N LEU A 83 26.54 -6.57 -0.07
CA LEU A 83 26.49 -6.75 1.38
C LEU A 83 26.99 -8.15 1.74
N ALA A 84 27.75 -8.25 2.83
CA ALA A 84 28.07 -9.55 3.42
C ALA A 84 26.78 -10.14 4.01
N LEU A 85 26.52 -11.42 3.73
CA LEU A 85 25.39 -12.11 4.34
C LEU A 85 25.72 -12.36 5.82
N PRO A 86 24.84 -11.96 6.77
CA PRO A 86 25.04 -12.26 8.18
C PRO A 86 25.14 -13.76 8.45
N GLU A 87 25.77 -14.14 9.56
CA GLU A 87 25.75 -15.53 10.02
C GLU A 87 24.32 -15.97 10.36
N LEU A 88 24.01 -17.24 10.08
CA LEU A 88 22.69 -17.81 10.33
C LEU A 88 22.51 -18.10 11.83
N GLY A 89 21.73 -17.28 12.52
CA GLY A 89 21.36 -17.49 13.92
C GLY A 89 20.41 -18.69 14.12
N VAL A 90 20.26 -19.12 15.37
CA VAL A 90 19.48 -20.32 15.73
C VAL A 90 17.98 -20.21 15.41
N SER A 91 17.41 -19.00 15.42
CA SER A 91 16.00 -18.72 15.08
C SER A 91 15.85 -18.00 13.74
N ASP A 92 16.93 -17.94 12.96
CA ASP A 92 16.96 -17.22 11.69
C ASP A 92 16.79 -18.17 10.50
N VAL A 93 16.42 -17.57 9.38
CA VAL A 93 16.14 -18.22 8.11
C VAL A 93 16.94 -17.52 7.04
N HIS A 94 17.72 -18.28 6.29
CA HIS A 94 18.41 -17.78 5.09
C HIS A 94 17.46 -17.88 3.91
N VAL A 95 17.09 -16.74 3.36
CA VAL A 95 16.12 -16.58 2.27
C VAL A 95 16.83 -16.07 1.02
N LYS A 96 16.57 -16.73 -0.12
CA LYS A 96 16.84 -16.19 -1.45
C LYS A 96 15.61 -15.47 -1.96
N MET A 97 15.70 -14.16 -2.19
CA MET A 97 14.61 -13.41 -2.80
C MET A 97 14.42 -13.88 -4.25
N LEU A 98 13.17 -14.04 -4.67
CA LEU A 98 12.82 -14.46 -6.03
C LEU A 98 12.29 -13.27 -6.84
N ALA A 99 11.36 -12.52 -6.25
CA ALA A 99 10.77 -11.36 -6.87
C ALA A 99 10.28 -10.34 -5.83
N ALA A 100 10.44 -9.06 -6.12
CA ALA A 100 10.01 -7.97 -5.25
C ALA A 100 9.40 -6.81 -6.07
N PRO A 101 8.14 -6.44 -5.85
CA PRO A 101 7.56 -5.32 -6.56
C PRO A 101 8.06 -3.96 -6.08
N VAL A 102 7.85 -2.95 -6.93
CA VAL A 102 8.00 -1.54 -6.59
C VAL A 102 6.61 -0.93 -6.37
N ASN A 103 6.27 -0.63 -5.12
CA ASN A 103 5.00 0.00 -4.73
C ASN A 103 5.21 1.48 -4.38
N PRO A 104 4.15 2.32 -4.45
CA PRO A 104 4.23 3.71 -4.03
C PRO A 104 4.72 3.89 -2.57
N SER A 105 4.41 2.95 -1.67
CA SER A 105 4.89 3.00 -0.27
C SER A 105 6.40 2.83 -0.17
N ASP A 106 7.01 2.03 -1.05
CA ASP A 106 8.46 1.86 -1.08
C ASP A 106 9.14 3.16 -1.50
N ILE A 107 8.59 3.82 -2.53
CA ILE A 107 9.06 5.14 -2.99
C ILE A 107 8.93 6.19 -1.88
N ASN A 108 7.79 6.25 -1.19
CA ASN A 108 7.58 7.18 -0.08
C ASN A 108 8.54 6.92 1.09
N MET A 109 8.81 5.66 1.39
CA MET A 109 9.73 5.28 2.46
C MET A 109 11.15 5.72 2.11
N VAL A 110 11.59 5.51 0.87
CA VAL A 110 12.86 6.01 0.35
C VAL A 110 12.92 7.54 0.35
N GLN A 111 11.80 8.22 0.07
CA GLN A 111 11.70 9.69 0.10
C GLN A 111 11.58 10.29 1.51
N GLY A 112 11.47 9.46 2.56
CA GLY A 112 11.29 9.93 3.93
C GLY A 112 9.90 10.48 4.24
N THR A 113 8.90 10.22 3.39
CA THR A 113 7.53 10.74 3.53
C THR A 113 6.53 9.69 4.02
N TYR A 114 6.98 8.46 4.25
CA TYR A 114 6.16 7.37 4.78
C TYR A 114 6.10 7.39 6.32
N ALA A 115 5.04 6.79 6.88
CA ALA A 115 4.82 6.76 8.33
C ALA A 115 5.79 5.84 9.08
N ILE A 116 6.35 4.85 8.40
CA ILE A 116 7.40 3.96 8.92
C ILE A 116 8.67 4.29 8.17
N LEU A 117 9.73 4.62 8.90
CA LEU A 117 11.05 4.90 8.35
C LEU A 117 12.07 3.99 9.06
N PRO A 118 12.71 3.04 8.34
CA PRO A 118 13.82 2.28 8.87
C PRO A 118 15.01 3.18 9.23
N GLU A 119 15.84 2.75 10.18
CA GLU A 119 17.12 3.41 10.47
C GLU A 119 18.06 3.31 9.26
N LEU A 120 18.74 4.39 8.92
CA LEU A 120 19.66 4.44 7.79
C LEU A 120 21.08 4.01 8.21
N PRO A 121 21.82 3.25 7.37
CA PRO A 121 21.45 2.79 6.02
C PRO A 121 20.43 1.64 6.03
N ALA A 122 19.47 1.67 5.09
CA ALA A 122 18.40 0.68 4.99
C ALA A 122 18.27 0.09 3.58
N VAL A 123 17.83 -1.16 3.50
CA VAL A 123 17.49 -1.83 2.23
C VAL A 123 16.06 -1.44 1.82
N GLY A 124 15.87 -1.08 0.56
CA GLY A 124 14.56 -0.71 0.02
C GLY A 124 13.59 -1.89 -0.14
N GLY A 125 12.31 -1.58 -0.32
CA GLY A 125 11.24 -2.55 -0.59
C GLY A 125 10.60 -3.16 0.66
N ASN A 126 9.27 -3.25 0.65
CA ASN A 126 8.46 -3.78 1.74
C ASN A 126 7.71 -5.08 1.40
N GLU A 127 7.64 -5.42 0.11
CA GLU A 127 6.88 -6.54 -0.42
C GLU A 127 7.78 -7.40 -1.31
N GLY A 128 7.56 -8.71 -1.33
CA GLY A 128 8.25 -9.65 -2.18
C GLY A 128 8.03 -11.09 -1.73
N VAL A 129 8.55 -12.02 -2.53
CA VAL A 129 8.57 -13.45 -2.24
C VAL A 129 10.00 -13.97 -2.31
N GLY A 130 10.38 -14.80 -1.35
CA GLY A 130 11.65 -15.49 -1.32
C GLY A 130 11.47 -16.99 -1.10
N GLN A 131 12.52 -17.76 -1.36
CA GLN A 131 12.63 -19.18 -1.04
C GLN A 131 13.59 -19.38 0.12
N VAL A 132 13.19 -20.18 1.09
CA VAL A 132 14.06 -20.59 2.21
C VAL A 132 15.15 -21.52 1.69
N LEU A 133 16.42 -21.14 1.88
CA LEU A 133 17.58 -21.96 1.57
C LEU A 133 18.01 -22.81 2.77
N LYS A 134 18.07 -22.20 3.95
CA LYS A 134 18.50 -22.83 5.21
C LYS A 134 17.74 -22.25 6.39
N VAL A 135 17.63 -23.03 7.46
CA VAL A 135 16.99 -22.62 8.73
C VAL A 135 17.94 -22.87 9.90
N GLY A 136 17.87 -22.01 10.90
CA GLY A 136 18.54 -22.20 12.18
C GLY A 136 17.98 -23.39 12.95
N SER A 137 18.73 -23.88 13.94
CA SER A 137 18.42 -25.11 14.68
C SER A 137 17.16 -25.06 15.54
N GLN A 138 16.63 -23.86 15.86
CA GLN A 138 15.42 -23.66 16.65
C GLN A 138 14.21 -23.25 15.79
N VAL A 139 14.37 -23.11 14.47
CA VAL A 139 13.26 -22.79 13.58
C VAL A 139 12.34 -23.99 13.45
N THR A 140 11.06 -23.77 13.71
CA THR A 140 10.02 -24.83 13.66
C THR A 140 8.92 -24.54 12.66
N SER A 141 8.75 -23.27 12.27
CA SER A 141 7.63 -22.83 11.45
C SER A 141 7.90 -22.90 9.94
N LEU A 142 9.16 -23.03 9.54
CA LEU A 142 9.64 -22.98 8.16
C LEU A 142 10.70 -24.06 7.91
N ARG A 143 10.82 -24.49 6.65
CA ARG A 143 11.89 -25.40 6.21
C ARG A 143 12.47 -25.00 4.86
N ALA A 144 13.64 -25.54 4.53
CA ALA A 144 14.25 -25.35 3.21
C ALA A 144 13.27 -25.73 2.08
N GLY A 145 13.21 -24.87 1.06
CA GLY A 145 12.30 -25.01 -0.08
C GLY A 145 10.99 -24.24 0.07
N ASP A 146 10.56 -23.88 1.28
CA ASP A 146 9.33 -23.09 1.49
C ASP A 146 9.45 -21.72 0.81
N TRP A 147 8.34 -21.24 0.25
CA TRP A 147 8.23 -19.86 -0.19
C TRP A 147 7.70 -18.99 0.95
N VAL A 148 8.27 -17.79 1.10
CA VAL A 148 7.98 -16.88 2.20
C VAL A 148 7.78 -15.45 1.72
N ILE A 149 6.91 -14.72 2.41
CA ILE A 149 6.67 -13.28 2.23
C ILE A 149 6.87 -12.54 3.56
N PRO A 150 7.20 -11.23 3.55
CA PRO A 150 7.27 -10.41 4.76
C PRO A 150 5.92 -10.35 5.50
N GLN A 151 5.96 -10.48 6.83
CA GLN A 151 4.79 -10.24 7.69
C GLN A 151 4.55 -8.74 7.93
N ASP A 152 5.61 -7.94 8.02
CA ASP A 152 5.56 -6.50 8.30
C ASP A 152 6.35 -5.69 7.26
N ALA A 153 6.14 -4.36 7.24
CA ALA A 153 6.92 -3.42 6.46
C ALA A 153 8.30 -3.14 7.12
N GLY A 154 9.25 -2.68 6.32
CA GLY A 154 10.59 -2.28 6.75
C GLY A 154 11.64 -3.40 6.70
N LEU A 155 11.28 -4.59 6.24
CA LEU A 155 12.20 -5.72 6.16
C LEU A 155 13.32 -5.47 5.14
N GLY A 156 13.02 -4.78 4.03
CA GLY A 156 13.94 -4.56 2.91
C GLY A 156 13.96 -5.75 1.95
N THR A 157 13.16 -5.71 0.88
CA THR A 157 13.02 -6.84 -0.06
C THR A 157 13.80 -6.69 -1.36
N TRP A 158 14.33 -5.50 -1.64
CA TRP A 158 15.13 -5.23 -2.85
C TRP A 158 16.58 -5.65 -2.63
N ARG A 159 16.82 -6.97 -2.57
CA ARG A 159 18.12 -7.63 -2.45
C ARG A 159 18.02 -9.07 -2.94
N THR A 160 19.15 -9.70 -3.21
CA THR A 160 19.18 -11.09 -3.71
C THR A 160 18.95 -12.13 -2.61
N GLU A 161 19.50 -11.91 -1.42
CA GLU A 161 19.42 -12.84 -0.28
C GLU A 161 19.38 -12.09 1.05
N ALA A 162 18.86 -12.74 2.09
CA ALA A 162 18.79 -12.20 3.44
C ALA A 162 18.82 -13.30 4.50
N VAL A 163 19.35 -13.00 5.69
CA VAL A 163 19.15 -13.80 6.92
C VAL A 163 18.16 -13.03 7.78
N LEU A 164 17.03 -13.66 8.10
CA LEU A 164 15.87 -13.03 8.72
C LEU A 164 15.30 -13.93 9.81
N ASN A 165 14.82 -13.35 10.91
CA ASN A 165 14.16 -14.10 11.97
C ASN A 165 12.87 -14.78 11.44
N GLU A 166 12.62 -16.05 11.80
CA GLU A 166 11.45 -16.81 11.31
C GLU A 166 10.12 -16.09 11.58
N GLY A 167 10.02 -15.35 12.69
CA GLY A 167 8.81 -14.62 13.10
C GLY A 167 8.46 -13.44 12.20
N THR A 168 9.36 -13.03 11.30
CA THR A 168 9.14 -11.93 10.35
C THR A 168 8.59 -12.40 9.01
N LEU A 169 8.46 -13.71 8.81
CA LEU A 169 8.12 -14.34 7.54
C LEU A 169 6.83 -15.16 7.64
N ALA A 170 6.02 -15.12 6.59
CA ALA A 170 4.84 -15.99 6.46
C ALA A 170 5.03 -16.94 5.27
N ALA A 171 4.74 -18.22 5.46
CA ALA A 171 4.79 -19.21 4.40
C ALA A 171 3.67 -18.98 3.38
N VAL A 172 3.98 -19.18 2.11
CA VAL A 172 3.02 -19.18 1.01
C VAL A 172 3.14 -20.50 0.23
N PRO A 173 2.02 -21.07 -0.25
CA PRO A 173 2.07 -22.29 -1.06
C PRO A 173 2.89 -22.08 -2.34
N SER A 174 3.85 -22.96 -2.62
CA SER A 174 4.72 -22.88 -3.80
C SER A 174 3.99 -23.07 -5.13
N GLY A 175 2.74 -23.56 -5.12
CA GLY A 175 1.88 -23.64 -6.31
C GLY A 175 1.29 -22.30 -6.75
N VAL A 176 1.37 -21.26 -5.92
CA VAL A 176 0.91 -19.91 -6.31
C VAL A 176 1.88 -19.34 -7.35
N PRO A 177 1.40 -18.79 -8.49
CA PRO A 177 2.28 -18.21 -9.50
C PRO A 177 3.21 -17.14 -8.90
N LEU A 178 4.47 -17.12 -9.33
CA LEU A 178 5.54 -16.28 -8.75
C LEU A 178 5.10 -14.81 -8.57
N LEU A 179 4.55 -14.19 -9.63
CA LEU A 179 4.16 -12.78 -9.62
C LEU A 179 2.96 -12.51 -8.70
N CYS A 180 2.09 -13.51 -8.50
CA CYS A 180 0.99 -13.44 -7.54
C CYS A 180 1.54 -13.48 -6.11
N ALA A 181 2.46 -14.41 -5.82
CA ALA A 181 3.13 -14.51 -4.52
C ALA A 181 3.92 -13.23 -4.19
N ALA A 182 4.65 -12.69 -5.18
CA ALA A 182 5.41 -11.45 -5.05
C ALA A 182 4.54 -10.23 -4.74
N SER A 183 3.27 -10.21 -5.15
CA SER A 183 2.33 -9.10 -4.94
C SER A 183 1.21 -9.39 -3.94
N LEU A 184 1.33 -10.46 -3.15
CA LEU A 184 0.26 -10.95 -2.27
C LEU A 184 0.08 -10.10 -1.00
N SER A 185 1.20 -9.67 -0.41
CA SER A 185 1.25 -9.22 0.99
C SER A 185 0.70 -7.81 1.24
N VAL A 186 0.57 -6.99 0.17
CA VAL A 186 0.12 -5.59 0.25
C VAL A 186 -1.21 -5.39 -0.47
N ASN A 187 -1.24 -5.49 -1.81
CA ASN A 187 -2.40 -5.01 -2.59
C ASN A 187 -3.66 -5.90 -2.40
N PRO A 188 -3.61 -7.23 -2.59
CA PRO A 188 -4.75 -8.11 -2.34
C PRO A 188 -5.17 -8.15 -0.88
N CYS A 189 -4.21 -8.12 0.06
CA CYS A 189 -4.51 -8.00 1.48
C CYS A 189 -5.31 -6.73 1.78
N THR A 190 -4.89 -5.59 1.23
CA THR A 190 -5.57 -4.31 1.39
C THR A 190 -7.00 -4.36 0.84
N ALA A 191 -7.18 -4.86 -0.39
CA ALA A 191 -8.50 -5.01 -1.00
C ALA A 191 -9.42 -5.92 -0.19
N PHE A 192 -8.92 -7.10 0.22
CA PHE A 192 -9.70 -8.06 1.00
C PHE A 192 -10.19 -7.44 2.30
N ARG A 193 -9.30 -6.80 3.07
CA ARG A 193 -9.64 -6.21 4.37
C ARG A 193 -10.64 -5.07 4.23
N MET A 194 -10.45 -4.18 3.27
CA MET A 194 -11.41 -3.10 3.01
C MET A 194 -12.81 -3.64 2.67
N LEU A 195 -12.90 -4.72 1.90
CA LEU A 195 -14.17 -5.37 1.56
C LEU A 195 -14.79 -6.20 2.70
N SER A 196 -14.06 -6.44 3.80
CA SER A 196 -14.50 -7.36 4.86
C SER A 196 -14.70 -6.68 6.22
N ASP A 197 -14.01 -5.57 6.47
CA ASP A 197 -13.87 -5.03 7.83
C ASP A 197 -14.71 -3.75 8.06
N PHE A 198 -15.26 -3.13 7.02
CA PHE A 198 -15.99 -1.85 7.13
C PHE A 198 -17.51 -1.98 7.01
N GLU A 199 -18.00 -2.82 6.11
CA GLU A 199 -19.43 -3.04 5.86
C GLU A 199 -19.70 -4.54 5.64
N ILE A 200 -20.85 -5.02 6.10
CA ILE A 200 -21.34 -6.38 5.80
C ILE A 200 -22.05 -6.31 4.45
N LEU A 201 -21.33 -6.67 3.39
CA LEU A 201 -21.80 -6.62 2.00
C LEU A 201 -22.49 -7.92 1.59
N GLN A 202 -23.71 -7.82 1.08
CA GLN A 202 -24.54 -8.92 0.62
C GLN A 202 -24.30 -9.23 -0.87
N PRO A 203 -24.17 -10.50 -1.27
CA PRO A 203 -24.07 -10.89 -2.68
C PRO A 203 -25.32 -10.57 -3.50
N GLY A 204 -25.14 -10.40 -4.81
CA GLY A 204 -26.19 -10.09 -5.78
C GLY A 204 -27.27 -11.16 -5.95
N THR A 205 -26.95 -12.39 -5.55
CA THR A 205 -27.89 -13.52 -5.53
C THR A 205 -28.86 -13.48 -4.35
N VAL A 206 -28.64 -12.61 -3.36
CA VAL A 206 -29.55 -12.43 -2.22
C VAL A 206 -30.64 -11.43 -2.63
N PRO A 207 -31.93 -11.85 -2.73
CA PRO A 207 -33.01 -10.92 -3.05
C PRO A 207 -33.14 -9.87 -1.95
N ASP A 208 -33.11 -8.59 -2.31
CA ASP A 208 -33.48 -7.50 -1.43
C ASP A 208 -34.91 -7.02 -1.77
N ILE A 209 -35.50 -6.18 -0.90
CA ILE A 209 -36.88 -5.71 -1.10
C ILE A 209 -37.05 -4.97 -2.43
N ARG A 210 -35.98 -4.33 -2.93
CA ARG A 210 -35.97 -3.68 -4.24
C ARG A 210 -36.07 -4.73 -5.34
N SER A 211 -35.17 -5.70 -5.36
CA SER A 211 -35.12 -6.82 -6.32
C SER A 211 -36.47 -7.56 -6.38
N LEU A 212 -37.10 -7.81 -5.23
CA LEU A 212 -38.42 -8.44 -5.18
C LEU A 212 -39.54 -7.58 -5.79
N LEU A 213 -39.43 -6.25 -5.72
CA LEU A 213 -40.42 -5.31 -6.26
C LEU A 213 -40.16 -4.92 -7.71
N THR A 214 -38.91 -4.90 -8.16
CA THR A 214 -38.51 -4.39 -9.48
C THR A 214 -38.09 -5.49 -10.45
N GLY A 215 -37.82 -6.71 -9.97
CA GLY A 215 -37.23 -7.79 -10.76
C GLY A 215 -35.76 -7.59 -11.12
N GLU A 216 -35.09 -6.60 -10.51
CA GLU A 216 -33.66 -6.31 -10.72
C GLU A 216 -32.77 -7.24 -9.89
N GLU A 217 -31.48 -7.31 -10.22
CA GLU A 217 -30.50 -8.05 -9.42
C GLU A 217 -30.40 -7.46 -8.00
N GLY A 218 -30.40 -8.34 -7.00
CA GLY A 218 -30.27 -7.96 -5.60
C GLY A 218 -28.82 -7.62 -5.21
N GLY A 219 -28.57 -7.58 -3.90
CA GLY A 219 -27.24 -7.42 -3.31
C GLY A 219 -26.69 -6.00 -3.24
N ASP A 220 -25.47 -5.91 -2.74
CA ASP A 220 -24.81 -4.65 -2.42
C ASP A 220 -23.81 -4.20 -3.49
N CYS A 221 -23.57 -2.89 -3.53
CA CYS A 221 -22.62 -2.27 -4.44
C CYS A 221 -21.47 -1.58 -3.68
N VAL A 222 -20.27 -1.65 -4.26
CA VAL A 222 -19.07 -0.91 -3.86
C VAL A 222 -18.66 0.04 -4.99
N ILE A 223 -18.30 1.26 -4.65
CA ILE A 223 -17.71 2.23 -5.58
C ILE A 223 -16.25 2.47 -5.22
N GLN A 224 -15.36 2.58 -6.21
CA GLN A 224 -13.95 2.85 -5.95
C GLN A 224 -13.33 3.78 -6.99
N ASN A 225 -12.40 4.65 -6.58
CA ASN A 225 -11.51 5.35 -7.51
C ASN A 225 -10.14 4.67 -7.61
N ALA A 226 -9.33 5.12 -8.56
CA ALA A 226 -8.07 4.47 -8.91
C ALA A 226 -8.26 2.96 -9.22
N ALA A 227 -9.37 2.60 -9.88
CA ALA A 227 -9.73 1.20 -10.10
C ALA A 227 -8.72 0.40 -10.94
N ASN A 228 -7.88 1.10 -11.73
CA ASN A 228 -6.79 0.48 -12.46
C ASN A 228 -5.52 0.20 -11.62
N SER A 229 -5.46 0.64 -10.37
CA SER A 229 -4.33 0.37 -9.48
C SER A 229 -4.26 -1.12 -9.09
N GLY A 230 -3.14 -1.56 -8.51
CA GLY A 230 -3.01 -2.94 -8.02
C GLY A 230 -4.05 -3.29 -6.94
N VAL A 231 -4.38 -2.34 -6.05
CA VAL A 231 -5.47 -2.52 -5.07
C VAL A 231 -6.81 -2.54 -5.78
N GLY A 232 -7.05 -1.61 -6.71
CA GLY A 232 -8.34 -1.50 -7.41
C GLY A 232 -8.69 -2.73 -8.25
N GLN A 233 -7.71 -3.30 -8.95
CA GLN A 233 -7.89 -4.56 -9.69
C GLN A 233 -8.13 -5.75 -8.75
N ALA A 234 -7.54 -5.77 -7.55
CA ALA A 234 -7.83 -6.79 -6.56
C ALA A 234 -9.24 -6.62 -5.95
N VAL A 235 -9.70 -5.37 -5.73
CA VAL A 235 -11.08 -5.09 -5.30
C VAL A 235 -12.07 -5.64 -6.32
N ILE A 236 -11.88 -5.37 -7.61
CA ILE A 236 -12.75 -5.88 -8.69
C ILE A 236 -12.88 -7.40 -8.61
N GLN A 237 -11.75 -8.11 -8.63
CA GLN A 237 -11.74 -9.57 -8.66
C GLN A 237 -12.32 -10.17 -7.38
N ILE A 238 -11.93 -9.66 -6.20
CA ILE A 238 -12.44 -10.16 -4.92
C ILE A 238 -13.95 -9.88 -4.79
N ALA A 239 -14.42 -8.70 -5.18
CA ALA A 239 -15.85 -8.37 -5.18
C ALA A 239 -16.63 -9.30 -6.11
N ALA A 240 -16.13 -9.57 -7.32
CA ALA A 240 -16.74 -10.51 -8.26
C ALA A 240 -16.86 -11.92 -7.67
N THR A 241 -15.84 -12.42 -6.95
CA THR A 241 -15.93 -13.74 -6.27
C THR A 241 -16.97 -13.79 -5.15
N ARG A 242 -17.35 -12.63 -4.61
CA ARG A 242 -18.36 -12.47 -3.56
C ARG A 242 -19.74 -12.09 -4.12
N GLY A 243 -19.86 -11.95 -5.44
CA GLY A 243 -21.08 -11.47 -6.10
C GLY A 243 -21.46 -10.04 -5.73
N ILE A 244 -20.49 -9.18 -5.39
CA ILE A 244 -20.73 -7.79 -5.01
C ILE A 244 -20.58 -6.91 -6.26
N HIS A 245 -21.56 -6.04 -6.50
CA HIS A 245 -21.54 -5.11 -7.63
C HIS A 245 -20.45 -4.04 -7.47
N THR A 246 -19.81 -3.64 -8.56
CA THR A 246 -18.70 -2.70 -8.56
C THR A 246 -18.87 -1.54 -9.54
N ILE A 247 -18.69 -0.31 -9.03
CA ILE A 247 -18.57 0.90 -9.84
C ILE A 247 -17.12 1.40 -9.76
N ASN A 248 -16.41 1.35 -10.88
CA ASN A 248 -14.96 1.46 -10.95
C ASN A 248 -14.54 2.74 -11.67
N ILE A 249 -14.08 3.72 -10.91
CA ILE A 249 -13.69 5.03 -11.44
C ILE A 249 -12.23 4.99 -11.89
N VAL A 250 -12.02 5.38 -13.14
CA VAL A 250 -10.70 5.53 -13.76
C VAL A 250 -10.49 6.97 -14.22
N ARG A 251 -9.23 7.35 -14.42
CA ARG A 251 -8.90 8.66 -15.01
C ARG A 251 -9.24 8.66 -16.50
N ASP A 252 -9.67 9.81 -16.99
CA ASP A 252 -9.80 10.06 -18.43
C ASP A 252 -8.47 9.82 -19.14
N ARG A 253 -8.53 9.13 -20.28
CA ARG A 253 -7.34 8.72 -21.05
C ARG A 253 -7.71 8.35 -22.49
N PRO A 254 -6.78 8.48 -23.46
CA PRO A 254 -7.05 8.17 -24.85
C PRO A 254 -7.44 6.71 -25.12
N ASP A 255 -6.86 5.77 -24.37
CA ASP A 255 -7.06 4.32 -24.52
C ASP A 255 -8.15 3.75 -23.57
N LEU A 256 -9.15 4.57 -23.21
CA LEU A 256 -10.18 4.21 -22.24
C LEU A 256 -10.91 2.90 -22.59
N HIS A 257 -11.27 2.69 -23.86
CA HIS A 257 -11.96 1.47 -24.29
C HIS A 257 -11.18 0.19 -23.94
N LYS A 258 -9.88 0.16 -24.25
CA LYS A 258 -8.99 -0.98 -23.95
C LYS A 258 -8.86 -1.21 -22.44
N LEU A 259 -8.80 -0.12 -21.66
CA LEU A 259 -8.79 -0.22 -20.21
C LEU A 259 -10.10 -0.80 -19.67
N THR A 260 -11.24 -0.31 -20.16
CA THR A 260 -12.57 -0.77 -19.76
C THR A 260 -12.75 -2.24 -20.04
N GLU A 261 -12.44 -2.70 -21.25
CA GLU A 261 -12.48 -4.12 -21.63
C GLU A 261 -11.64 -4.99 -20.67
N ARG A 262 -10.42 -4.54 -20.35
CA ARG A 262 -9.56 -5.28 -19.41
C ARG A 262 -10.11 -5.29 -17.98
N LEU A 263 -10.66 -4.19 -17.48
CA LEU A 263 -11.23 -4.19 -16.13
C LEU A 263 -12.51 -5.05 -16.07
N LYS A 264 -13.32 -5.04 -17.14
CA LYS A 264 -14.47 -5.95 -17.27
C LYS A 264 -14.06 -7.41 -17.33
N SER A 265 -12.96 -7.75 -18.02
CA SER A 265 -12.45 -9.13 -18.02
C SER A 265 -11.95 -9.61 -16.66
N LEU A 266 -11.70 -8.68 -15.71
CA LEU A 266 -11.39 -8.99 -14.31
C LEU A 266 -12.64 -9.11 -13.43
N GLY A 267 -13.84 -8.84 -13.97
CA GLY A 267 -15.11 -8.90 -13.23
C GLY A 267 -15.69 -7.54 -12.84
N ALA A 268 -15.26 -6.43 -13.45
CA ALA A 268 -15.85 -5.12 -13.20
C ALA A 268 -17.23 -4.99 -13.87
N ASP A 269 -18.26 -4.58 -13.12
CA ASP A 269 -19.60 -4.36 -13.66
C ASP A 269 -19.68 -3.05 -14.44
N HIS A 270 -19.25 -1.96 -13.79
CA HIS A 270 -19.24 -0.62 -14.37
C HIS A 270 -17.86 0.00 -14.28
N VAL A 271 -17.36 0.51 -15.41
CA VAL A 271 -16.14 1.29 -15.49
C VAL A 271 -16.50 2.65 -16.07
N ILE A 272 -16.25 3.71 -15.30
CA ILE A 272 -16.58 5.09 -15.69
C ILE A 272 -15.42 6.03 -15.38
N THR A 273 -15.41 7.23 -15.98
CA THR A 273 -14.34 8.20 -15.75
C THR A 273 -14.63 9.15 -14.59
N GLU A 274 -13.60 9.85 -14.14
CA GLU A 274 -13.70 10.98 -13.21
C GLU A 274 -14.66 12.09 -13.71
N ASP A 275 -14.73 12.29 -15.02
CA ASP A 275 -15.68 13.23 -15.64
C ASP A 275 -17.12 12.69 -15.54
N THR A 276 -17.37 11.44 -15.96
CA THR A 276 -18.70 10.82 -15.85
C THR A 276 -19.23 10.78 -14.42
N LEU A 277 -18.35 10.57 -13.43
CA LEU A 277 -18.70 10.55 -12.00
C LEU A 277 -19.45 11.82 -11.54
N ARG A 278 -19.23 12.96 -12.21
CA ARG A 278 -19.77 14.28 -11.83
C ARG A 278 -21.03 14.65 -12.61
N LYS A 279 -21.39 13.83 -13.59
CA LYS A 279 -22.45 14.16 -14.54
C LYS A 279 -23.80 13.51 -14.16
N PRO A 280 -24.94 14.08 -14.61
CA PRO A 280 -26.26 13.54 -14.33
C PRO A 280 -26.47 12.08 -14.73
N GLU A 281 -25.66 11.54 -15.65
CA GLU A 281 -25.63 10.18 -16.17
C GLU A 281 -25.50 9.14 -15.04
N MET A 282 -24.90 9.50 -13.91
CA MET A 282 -24.87 8.65 -12.71
C MET A 282 -26.27 8.30 -12.19
N LYS A 283 -27.26 9.19 -12.37
CA LYS A 283 -28.66 8.90 -11.99
C LYS A 283 -29.24 7.75 -12.80
N GLU A 284 -28.90 7.66 -14.09
CA GLU A 284 -29.34 6.55 -14.95
C GLU A 284 -28.67 5.24 -14.56
N LEU A 285 -27.40 5.29 -14.12
CA LEU A 285 -26.71 4.11 -13.60
C LEU A 285 -27.39 3.57 -12.33
N PHE A 286 -27.76 4.44 -11.39
CA PHE A 286 -28.42 4.02 -10.14
C PHE A 286 -29.87 3.57 -10.32
N LYS A 287 -30.48 3.78 -11.49
CA LYS A 287 -31.74 3.10 -11.82
C LYS A 287 -31.54 1.60 -11.99
N LYS A 288 -30.35 1.15 -12.38
CA LYS A 288 -30.05 -0.27 -12.67
C LYS A 288 -29.23 -0.96 -11.58
N VAL A 289 -28.46 -0.19 -10.83
CA VAL A 289 -27.54 -0.71 -9.80
C VAL A 289 -27.95 -0.19 -8.42
N PRO A 290 -27.85 -1.00 -7.35
CA PRO A 290 -27.96 -0.52 -5.98
C PRO A 290 -27.03 0.66 -5.71
N ARG A 291 -27.46 1.61 -4.86
CA ARG A 291 -26.55 2.66 -4.40
C ARG A 291 -25.41 2.03 -3.59
N PRO A 292 -24.17 2.49 -3.74
CA PRO A 292 -23.06 1.88 -3.04
C PRO A 292 -23.21 2.01 -1.52
N ARG A 293 -22.89 0.93 -0.81
CA ARG A 293 -22.80 0.92 0.65
C ARG A 293 -21.40 1.29 1.14
N LEU A 294 -20.39 1.04 0.31
CA LEU A 294 -18.99 1.30 0.62
C LEU A 294 -18.33 2.04 -0.54
N ALA A 295 -17.56 3.09 -0.22
CA ALA A 295 -16.70 3.79 -1.16
C ALA A 295 -15.23 3.62 -0.78
N LEU A 296 -14.40 3.20 -1.73
CA LEU A 296 -12.95 3.02 -1.55
C LEU A 296 -12.20 4.14 -2.27
N ASN A 297 -11.46 4.95 -1.51
CA ASN A 297 -10.79 6.15 -2.01
C ASN A 297 -9.27 6.08 -1.86
N CYS A 298 -8.54 6.30 -2.95
CA CYS A 298 -7.08 6.41 -2.97
C CYS A 298 -6.57 7.68 -3.68
N VAL A 299 -7.45 8.58 -4.13
CA VAL A 299 -7.08 9.81 -4.88
C VAL A 299 -7.19 11.07 -4.01
N GLY A 300 -8.19 11.14 -3.13
CA GLY A 300 -8.44 12.33 -2.31
C GLY A 300 -9.05 13.50 -3.09
N GLY A 301 -9.09 14.67 -2.45
CA GLY A 301 -9.53 15.93 -3.05
C GLY A 301 -10.94 15.88 -3.65
N LYS A 302 -11.10 16.48 -4.84
CA LYS A 302 -12.39 16.53 -5.55
C LYS A 302 -12.90 15.13 -5.89
N SER A 303 -12.04 14.21 -6.32
CA SER A 303 -12.43 12.81 -6.63
C SER A 303 -13.08 12.12 -5.41
N ALA A 304 -12.47 12.24 -4.23
CA ALA A 304 -13.04 11.70 -3.00
C ALA A 304 -14.40 12.34 -2.62
N THR A 305 -14.53 13.64 -2.85
CA THR A 305 -15.79 14.36 -2.60
C THR A 305 -16.89 13.85 -3.52
N GLU A 306 -16.59 13.61 -4.79
CA GLU A 306 -17.55 13.09 -5.77
C GLU A 306 -17.94 11.65 -5.47
N LEU A 307 -16.99 10.79 -5.06
CA LEU A 307 -17.31 9.44 -4.56
C LEU A 307 -18.31 9.50 -3.39
N LEU A 308 -18.08 10.40 -2.43
CA LEU A 308 -18.92 10.56 -1.24
C LEU A 308 -20.36 10.98 -1.59
N ARG A 309 -20.55 11.78 -2.65
CA ARG A 309 -21.89 12.22 -3.11
C ARG A 309 -22.77 11.07 -3.61
N HIS A 310 -22.16 9.95 -3.98
CA HIS A 310 -22.86 8.76 -4.47
C HIS A 310 -23.16 7.74 -3.36
N LEU A 311 -22.63 7.96 -2.16
CA LEU A 311 -23.09 7.28 -0.96
C LEU A 311 -24.42 7.89 -0.49
N HIS A 312 -25.03 7.25 0.51
CA HIS A 312 -26.22 7.79 1.14
C HIS A 312 -25.94 9.11 1.89
N ALA A 313 -27.00 9.82 2.30
CA ALA A 313 -26.85 11.12 2.96
C ALA A 313 -26.05 11.00 4.27
N LEU A 314 -25.02 11.84 4.42
CA LEU A 314 -24.07 11.82 5.55
C LEU A 314 -24.77 11.78 6.92
N ILE A 315 -25.71 12.70 7.14
CA ILE A 315 -26.41 12.87 8.42
C ILE A 315 -27.43 11.75 8.63
N PHE A 316 -28.27 11.47 7.63
CA PHE A 316 -29.41 10.58 7.79
C PHE A 316 -29.07 9.09 7.74
N LYS A 317 -27.86 8.74 7.29
CA LYS A 317 -27.37 7.36 7.18
C LYS A 317 -26.02 7.14 7.87
N ASP A 318 -25.60 8.06 8.73
CA ASP A 318 -24.36 7.97 9.53
C ASP A 318 -23.14 7.52 8.70
N VAL A 319 -22.91 8.19 7.57
CA VAL A 319 -21.81 7.80 6.67
C VAL A 319 -20.47 8.14 7.33
N LYS A 320 -19.59 7.13 7.40
CA LYS A 320 -18.30 7.22 8.10
C LYS A 320 -17.15 7.35 7.12
N LEU A 321 -16.24 8.26 7.43
CA LEU A 321 -14.95 8.39 6.76
C LEU A 321 -13.90 7.67 7.62
N ARG A 322 -13.28 6.61 7.09
CA ARG A 322 -12.27 5.80 7.80
C ARG A 322 -10.99 5.61 6.97
N GLY A 323 -9.83 5.78 7.60
CA GLY A 323 -8.55 5.37 7.01
C GLY A 323 -8.32 3.88 7.17
N PHE A 324 -7.57 3.28 6.25
CA PHE A 324 -7.12 1.89 6.34
C PHE A 324 -5.62 1.78 6.08
N TRP A 325 -4.93 1.04 6.93
CA TRP A 325 -3.51 0.77 6.80
C TRP A 325 -3.22 -0.71 7.05
N VAL A 326 -2.88 -1.44 5.98
CA VAL A 326 -2.67 -2.90 6.06
C VAL A 326 -1.55 -3.29 7.02
N THR A 327 -0.49 -2.49 7.09
CA THR A 327 0.62 -2.72 8.03
C THR A 327 0.15 -2.62 9.47
N GLN A 328 -0.59 -1.56 9.82
CA GLN A 328 -1.17 -1.42 11.16
C GLN A 328 -2.16 -2.55 11.46
N TRP A 329 -3.00 -2.92 10.49
CA TRP A 329 -3.92 -4.04 10.65
C TRP A 329 -3.18 -5.34 10.99
N LYS A 330 -2.07 -5.65 10.31
CA LYS A 330 -1.26 -6.83 10.64
C LYS A 330 -0.65 -6.76 12.03
N ARG A 331 -0.15 -5.58 12.44
CA ARG A 331 0.41 -5.35 13.80
C ARG A 331 -0.65 -5.49 14.89
N ASP A 332 -1.82 -4.91 14.69
CA ASP A 332 -2.95 -5.00 15.61
C ASP A 332 -3.42 -6.44 15.78
N HIS A 333 -3.22 -7.31 14.78
CA HIS A 333 -3.55 -8.73 14.82
C HIS A 333 -2.34 -9.66 14.96
N ALA A 334 -1.17 -9.14 15.38
CA ALA A 334 0.03 -9.96 15.55
C ALA A 334 -0.15 -11.06 16.62
N HIS A 335 -1.06 -10.84 17.58
CA HIS A 335 -1.47 -11.82 18.58
C HIS A 335 -2.48 -12.85 18.04
N ASP A 336 -3.21 -12.52 16.97
CA ASP A 336 -4.15 -13.39 16.27
C ASP A 336 -3.56 -13.82 14.92
N ARG A 337 -2.51 -14.66 15.00
CA ARG A 337 -1.83 -15.21 13.81
C ARG A 337 -2.78 -15.99 12.91
N GLN A 338 -3.84 -16.57 13.47
CA GLN A 338 -4.82 -17.34 12.70
C GLN A 338 -5.60 -16.43 11.74
N LYS A 339 -6.00 -15.24 12.17
CA LYS A 339 -6.73 -14.30 11.30
C LYS A 339 -5.88 -13.76 10.15
N VAL A 340 -4.60 -13.45 10.41
CA VAL A 340 -3.65 -13.06 9.35
C VAL A 340 -3.42 -14.23 8.38
N GLN A 341 -3.20 -15.44 8.91
CA GLN A 341 -3.00 -16.63 8.09
C GLN A 341 -4.24 -16.96 7.26
N ALA A 342 -5.44 -16.84 7.82
CA ALA A 342 -6.70 -17.08 7.11
C ALA A 342 -6.88 -16.13 5.93
N MET A 343 -6.52 -14.85 6.08
CA MET A 343 -6.47 -13.90 4.96
C MET A 343 -5.52 -14.39 3.86
N ILE A 344 -4.28 -14.72 4.22
CA ILE A 344 -3.26 -15.13 3.26
C ILE A 344 -3.69 -16.41 2.54
N SER A 345 -4.16 -17.41 3.28
CA SER A 345 -4.66 -18.68 2.74
C SER A 345 -5.85 -18.48 1.80
N ALA A 346 -6.83 -17.62 2.16
CA ALA A 346 -7.97 -17.33 1.30
C ALA A 346 -7.52 -16.68 -0.03
N LEU A 347 -6.59 -15.72 0.03
CA LEU A 347 -6.04 -15.08 -1.16
C LEU A 347 -5.24 -16.05 -2.03
N CYS A 348 -4.42 -16.92 -1.42
CA CYS A 348 -3.71 -17.98 -2.14
C CYS A 348 -4.69 -18.94 -2.83
N GLN A 349 -5.80 -19.32 -2.19
CA GLN A 349 -6.83 -20.15 -2.81
C GLN A 349 -7.47 -19.47 -4.02
N LEU A 350 -7.75 -18.15 -3.94
CA LEU A 350 -8.26 -17.41 -5.09
C LEU A 350 -7.27 -17.37 -6.26
N PHE A 351 -5.96 -17.22 -5.98
CA PHE A 351 -4.92 -17.32 -7.00
C PHE A 351 -4.86 -18.72 -7.64
N LEU A 352 -4.87 -19.77 -6.82
CA LEU A 352 -4.83 -21.16 -7.29
C LEU A 352 -6.06 -21.55 -8.12
N GLN A 353 -7.22 -20.95 -7.83
CA GLN A 353 -8.46 -21.14 -8.58
C GLN A 353 -8.55 -20.27 -9.84
N GLY A 354 -7.57 -19.40 -10.10
CA GLY A 354 -7.62 -18.44 -11.21
C GLY A 354 -8.68 -17.34 -11.06
N LYS A 355 -9.27 -17.19 -9.86
CA LYS A 355 -10.29 -16.16 -9.56
C LYS A 355 -9.68 -14.82 -9.12
N LEU A 356 -8.40 -14.83 -8.78
CA LEU A 356 -7.59 -13.65 -8.58
C LEU A 356 -6.33 -13.81 -9.41
N SER A 357 -5.94 -12.75 -10.10
CA SER A 357 -4.74 -12.68 -10.93
C SER A 357 -3.88 -11.49 -10.50
N ALA A 358 -2.57 -11.61 -10.67
CA ALA A 358 -1.66 -10.48 -10.49
C ALA A 358 -2.02 -9.37 -11.48
N PRO A 359 -1.83 -8.08 -11.11
CA PRO A 359 -1.96 -7.00 -12.08
C PRO A 359 -0.95 -7.21 -13.21
N ALA A 360 -1.26 -6.67 -14.39
CA ALA A 360 -0.29 -6.63 -15.49
C ALA A 360 1.05 -6.08 -14.96
N SER A 361 2.14 -6.81 -15.23
CA SER A 361 3.45 -6.53 -14.65
C SER A 361 4.55 -6.56 -15.69
N THR A 362 5.59 -5.77 -15.45
CA THR A 362 6.86 -5.82 -16.18
C THR A 362 7.89 -6.41 -15.24
N GLU A 363 8.42 -7.57 -15.61
CA GLU A 363 9.55 -8.17 -14.92
C GLU A 363 10.83 -7.42 -15.32
N VAL A 364 11.54 -6.91 -14.31
CA VAL A 364 12.76 -6.12 -14.48
C VAL A 364 13.88 -6.84 -13.74
N PRO A 365 14.99 -7.22 -14.40
CA PRO A 365 16.14 -7.79 -13.71
C PRO A 365 16.60 -6.85 -12.58
N PHE A 366 16.96 -7.38 -11.42
CA PHE A 366 17.29 -6.56 -10.25
C PHE A 366 18.41 -5.54 -10.51
N ARG A 367 19.38 -5.88 -11.37
CA ARG A 367 20.45 -4.95 -11.81
C ARG A 367 19.91 -3.69 -12.51
N ASP A 368 18.72 -3.76 -13.09
CA ASP A 368 18.06 -2.69 -13.84
C ASP A 368 17.01 -1.95 -12.98
N TYR A 369 17.12 -2.03 -11.64
CA TYR A 369 16.17 -1.44 -10.68
C TYR A 369 15.91 0.06 -10.90
N GLN A 370 16.89 0.81 -11.43
CA GLN A 370 16.73 2.23 -11.71
C GLN A 370 15.56 2.48 -12.67
N THR A 371 15.44 1.66 -13.71
CA THR A 371 14.34 1.72 -14.67
C THR A 371 13.02 1.39 -13.99
N ALA A 372 12.97 0.33 -13.18
CA ALA A 372 11.77 -0.06 -12.43
C ALA A 372 11.29 1.05 -11.48
N VAL A 373 12.20 1.71 -10.77
CA VAL A 373 11.89 2.80 -9.86
C VAL A 373 11.41 4.04 -10.63
N GLN A 374 12.10 4.43 -11.70
CA GLN A 374 11.70 5.56 -12.55
C GLN A 374 10.32 5.34 -13.17
N ASP A 375 10.07 4.15 -13.71
CA ASP A 375 8.80 3.80 -14.34
C ASP A 375 7.65 3.77 -13.33
N SER A 376 7.91 3.33 -12.09
CA SER A 376 6.92 3.31 -11.02
C SER A 376 6.52 4.71 -10.53
N MET A 377 7.31 5.74 -10.82
CA MET A 377 7.00 7.14 -10.48
C MET A 377 6.24 7.89 -11.58
N LYS A 378 6.03 7.27 -12.76
CA LYS A 378 5.27 7.90 -13.84
C LYS A 378 3.79 8.07 -13.44
N PRO A 379 3.12 9.17 -13.83
CA PRO A 379 1.70 9.38 -13.51
C PRO A 379 0.78 8.28 -14.06
N PHE A 380 1.15 7.68 -15.20
CA PHE A 380 0.43 6.57 -15.82
C PHE A 380 1.38 5.38 -15.95
N VAL A 381 1.21 4.42 -15.05
CA VAL A 381 1.91 3.14 -15.11
C VAL A 381 0.96 2.12 -15.76
N SER A 382 1.38 1.54 -16.88
CA SER A 382 0.63 0.51 -17.60
C SER A 382 0.75 -0.87 -16.95
N ALA A 383 1.89 -1.13 -16.30
CA ALA A 383 2.22 -2.41 -15.68
C ALA A 383 3.06 -2.23 -14.40
N LYS A 384 2.74 -3.00 -13.35
CA LYS A 384 3.47 -3.02 -12.08
C LYS A 384 4.91 -3.50 -12.32
N GLN A 385 5.89 -2.73 -11.85
CA GLN A 385 7.29 -3.13 -11.97
C GLN A 385 7.62 -4.16 -10.90
N ILE A 386 8.18 -5.31 -11.30
CA ILE A 386 8.57 -6.40 -10.41
C ILE A 386 10.05 -6.69 -10.64
N LEU A 387 10.87 -6.46 -9.62
CA LEU A 387 12.28 -6.80 -9.63
C LEU A 387 12.41 -8.32 -9.52
N VAL A 388 13.12 -8.95 -10.46
CA VAL A 388 13.43 -10.38 -10.46
C VAL A 388 14.92 -10.56 -10.17
N MET A 389 15.23 -11.43 -9.21
CA MET A 389 16.56 -11.52 -8.58
C MET A 389 17.52 -12.49 -9.25
#